data_AF-A0A3A1XF63-F1
#
_entry.id   AF-A0A3A1XF63-F1
#
_cell.length_a   1.000
_cell.length_b   1.000
_cell.length_c   1.000
_cell.angle_alpha   90.00
_cell.angle_beta   90.00
_cell.angle_gamma   90.00
#
_symmetry.space_group_name_H-M   'P 1'
#
loop_
_entity.id
_entity.type
_entity.pdbx_description
1 polymer ?
#
loop_
_entity_poly.entity_id
_entity_poly.type
_entity_poly.pdbx_seq_one_letter_code
_entity_poly.pdbx_strand_id
1 'polypeptide(L)'
;VVIYAHECNKNSKHHFKLTADSLIILVANKAVLLYASDLQSSDRALLEMLRKFLQKNSSITVLHDYKKHLGLLKSLKLFDSNNSFDTPLLDTRLASYLLEPDFRAETLENMAEHYLDIQPDEDNLCENEAKQGELDLL
;
A
#
# COMPACT_ATOMS: atom_id res chain seq x y z
N VAL A 1 -12.13 6.67 3.85
CA VAL A 1 -10.76 7.19 3.62
C VAL A 1 -9.98 6.11 2.91
N VAL A 2 -9.19 6.42 1.89
CA VAL A 2 -8.29 5.43 1.27
C VAL A 2 -6.86 5.79 1.64
N ILE A 3 -6.09 4.78 2.01
CA ILE A 3 -4.70 4.93 2.39
C ILE A 3 -3.87 3.98 1.55
N TYR A 4 -2.73 4.45 1.07
CA TYR A 4 -1.77 3.63 0.37
C TYR A 4 -0.36 4.08 0.75
N ALA A 5 0.47 3.15 1.21
CA ALA A 5 1.87 3.41 1.50
C ALA A 5 2.68 2.80 0.37
N HIS A 6 3.38 3.64 -0.40
CA HIS A 6 4.18 3.16 -1.52
C HIS A 6 5.46 2.54 -1.00
N GLU A 7 5.73 1.30 -1.41
CA GLU A 7 6.91 0.55 -1.00
C GLU A 7 8.15 1.04 -1.76
N CYS A 8 9.21 1.36 -1.02
CA CYS A 8 10.48 1.74 -1.59
C CYS A 8 11.23 0.50 -2.08
N ASN A 9 11.48 0.40 -3.38
CA ASN A 9 12.10 -0.76 -4.03
C ASN A 9 13.64 -0.81 -3.88
N LYS A 10 14.15 -0.48 -2.69
CA LYS A 10 15.60 -0.54 -2.39
C LYS A 10 16.00 -1.97 -2.02
N ASN A 11 16.35 -2.74 -3.04
CA ASN A 11 16.90 -4.10 -2.93
C ASN A 11 18.17 -4.15 -2.07
N SER A 12 18.02 -4.36 -0.75
CA SER A 12 19.13 -4.75 0.12
C SER A 12 19.10 -6.27 0.29
N LYS A 13 20.14 -6.95 -0.24
CA LYS A 13 20.23 -8.42 -0.38
C LYS A 13 20.16 -9.23 0.93
N HIS A 14 20.03 -8.60 2.10
CA HIS A 14 20.18 -9.26 3.41
C HIS A 14 19.18 -8.82 4.50
N HIS A 15 18.25 -7.91 4.23
CA HIS A 15 17.21 -7.53 5.21
C HIS A 15 15.84 -7.37 4.55
N PHE A 16 14.95 -8.35 4.78
CA PHE A 16 13.52 -8.22 4.51
C PHE A 16 12.92 -7.20 5.48
N LYS A 17 12.94 -5.93 5.11
CA LYS A 17 12.26 -4.87 5.85
C LYS A 17 11.37 -4.09 4.90
N LEU A 18 10.07 -4.12 5.15
CA LEU A 18 9.10 -3.28 4.47
C LEU A 18 9.41 -1.81 4.80
N THR A 19 9.74 -1.03 3.78
CA THR A 19 10.00 0.40 3.90
C THR A 19 9.17 1.16 2.89
N ALA A 20 8.46 2.19 3.33
CA ALA A 20 7.76 3.10 2.44
C ALA A 20 8.56 4.37 2.20
N ASP A 21 8.52 4.88 0.97
CA ASP A 21 9.08 6.18 0.60
C ASP A 21 8.03 7.29 0.58
N SER A 22 6.74 6.94 0.55
CA SER A 22 5.65 7.90 0.55
C SER A 22 4.34 7.31 1.07
N LEU A 23 3.46 8.21 1.50
CA LEU A 23 2.10 7.93 1.94
C LEU A 23 1.12 8.73 1.08
N ILE A 24 0.15 8.04 0.52
CA ILE A 24 -0.96 8.61 -0.23
C ILE A 24 -2.22 8.46 0.61
N ILE A 25 -2.96 9.55 0.79
CA ILE A 25 -4.24 9.57 1.48
C ILE A 25 -5.28 10.22 0.58
N LEU A 26 -6.38 9.52 0.33
CA LEU A 26 -7.55 10.04 -0.37
C LEU A 26 -8.72 10.20 0.61
N VAL A 27 -9.26 11.41 0.66
CA VAL A 27 -10.48 11.73 1.42
C VAL A 27 -11.47 12.41 0.48
N ALA A 28 -12.58 11.73 0.20
CA ALA A 28 -13.55 12.16 -0.81
C ALA A 28 -12.85 12.45 -2.15
N ASN A 29 -12.86 13.70 -2.62
CA ASN A 29 -12.27 14.13 -3.88
C ASN A 29 -10.89 14.83 -3.72
N LYS A 30 -10.23 14.65 -2.57
CA LYS A 30 -8.93 15.27 -2.28
C LYS A 30 -7.89 14.21 -1.97
N ALA A 31 -6.76 14.30 -2.65
CA ALA A 31 -5.60 13.46 -2.41
C ALA A 31 -4.45 14.27 -1.82
N VAL A 32 -3.65 13.63 -0.97
CA VAL A 32 -2.39 14.16 -0.45
C VAL A 32 -1.31 13.10 -0.64
N LEU A 33 -0.16 13.51 -1.14
CA LEU A 33 1.08 12.73 -1.20
C LEU A 33 2.05 13.30 -0.17
N LEU A 34 2.57 12.45 0.71
CA LEU A 34 3.54 12.79 1.74
C LEU A 34 4.78 11.95 1.55
N TYR A 35 5.92 12.58 1.29
CA TYR A 35 7.18 11.86 1.20
C TYR A 35 7.71 11.50 2.60
N ALA A 36 8.35 10.33 2.70
CA ALA A 36 8.96 9.88 3.93
C ALA A 36 10.04 10.86 4.42
N SER A 37 10.81 11.46 3.50
CA SER A 37 11.81 12.51 3.83
C SER A 37 11.19 13.68 4.57
N ASP A 38 9.99 14.09 4.14
CA ASP A 38 9.28 15.20 4.74
C ASP A 38 8.74 14.78 6.10
N LEU A 39 8.15 13.59 6.23
CA LEU A 39 7.68 13.08 7.51
C LEU A 39 8.81 12.92 8.56
N GLN A 40 10.04 12.62 8.13
CA GLN A 40 11.19 12.51 9.03
C GLN A 40 11.82 13.85 9.39
N SER A 41 11.75 14.85 8.48
CA SER A 41 12.29 16.20 8.70
C SER A 41 11.27 17.18 9.29
N SER A 42 9.98 16.84 9.24
CA SER A 42 8.86 17.66 9.69
C SER A 42 8.78 17.83 11.20
N ASP A 43 8.07 18.89 11.58
CA ASP A 43 7.58 19.11 12.94
C ASP A 43 6.87 17.84 13.47
N ARG A 44 7.23 17.44 14.70
CA ARG A 44 6.58 16.33 15.42
C ARG A 44 5.06 16.51 15.49
N ALA A 45 4.57 17.75 15.45
CA ALA A 45 3.15 18.05 15.39
C ALA A 45 2.45 17.41 14.18
N LEU A 46 3.04 17.44 12.99
CA LEU A 46 2.45 16.85 11.78
C LEU A 46 2.32 15.33 11.92
N LEU A 47 3.39 14.67 12.39
CA LEU A 47 3.40 13.23 12.60
C LEU A 47 2.32 12.80 13.61
N GLU A 48 2.19 13.53 14.72
CA GLU A 48 1.16 13.28 15.74
C GLU A 48 -0.26 13.56 15.23
N MET A 49 -0.46 14.59 14.41
CA MET A 49 -1.74 14.85 13.77
C MET A 49 -2.12 13.73 12.80
N LEU A 50 -1.17 13.25 11.99
CA LEU A 50 -1.39 12.12 11.09
C LEU A 50 -1.72 10.86 11.88
N ARG A 51 -0.96 10.53 12.93
CA ARG A 51 -1.23 9.42 13.85
C ARG A 51 -2.67 9.43 14.36
N LYS A 52 -3.11 10.57 14.90
CA LYS A 52 -4.49 10.74 15.41
C LYS A 52 -5.54 10.63 14.31
N PHE A 53 -5.26 11.20 13.13
CA PHE A 53 -6.14 11.10 11.98
C PHE A 53 -6.32 9.64 11.55
N LEU A 54 -5.23 8.88 11.45
CA LEU A 54 -5.27 7.48 11.04
C LEU A 54 -6.01 6.60 12.05
N GLN A 55 -5.72 6.76 13.35
CA GLN A 55 -6.45 6.05 14.41
C GLN A 55 -7.94 6.37 14.40
N LYS A 56 -8.32 7.65 14.30
CA LYS A 56 -9.72 8.06 14.31
C LYS A 56 -10.52 7.50 13.13
N ASN A 57 -9.87 7.30 11.98
CA ASN A 57 -10.53 6.90 10.75
C ASN A 57 -10.28 5.43 10.38
N SER A 58 -9.66 4.63 11.26
CA SER A 58 -9.33 3.22 11.01
C SER A 58 -10.54 2.43 10.51
N SER A 59 -11.66 2.50 11.22
CA SER A 59 -12.91 1.78 10.92
C SER A 59 -13.61 2.19 9.62
N ILE A 60 -13.19 3.29 8.98
CA ILE A 60 -13.69 3.76 7.68
C ILE A 60 -12.59 3.80 6.60
N THR A 61 -11.45 3.19 6.90
CA THR A 61 -10.30 3.16 6.00
C THR A 61 -10.36 1.96 5.07
N VAL A 62 -10.07 2.19 3.80
CA VAL A 62 -9.83 1.16 2.79
C VAL A 62 -8.33 1.11 2.51
N LEU A 63 -7.78 -0.11 2.48
CA LEU A 63 -6.38 -0.42 2.17
C LEU A 63 -6.33 -1.58 1.18
N HIS A 64 -5.24 -1.73 0.46
CA HIS A 64 -4.94 -2.92 -0.34
C HIS A 64 -3.85 -3.73 0.36
N ASP A 65 -4.11 -4.98 0.75
CA ASP A 65 -3.17 -5.78 1.55
C ASP A 65 -2.82 -5.11 2.88
N TYR A 66 -3.77 -5.22 3.82
CA TYR A 66 -3.70 -4.59 5.13
C TYR A 66 -2.44 -4.98 5.90
N LYS A 67 -2.05 -6.26 5.85
CA LYS A 67 -0.90 -6.77 6.60
C LYS A 67 0.41 -6.17 6.08
N LYS A 68 0.58 -6.07 4.77
CA LYS A 68 1.73 -5.39 4.15
C LYS A 68 1.75 -3.92 4.55
N HIS A 69 0.61 -3.24 4.42
CA HIS A 69 0.50 -1.82 4.75
C HIS A 69 0.77 -1.51 6.22
N LEU A 70 0.41 -2.39 7.16
CA LEU A 70 0.76 -2.21 8.56
C LEU A 70 2.29 -2.15 8.76
N GLY A 71 3.05 -2.97 8.03
CA GLY A 71 4.51 -2.92 8.03
C GLY A 71 5.06 -1.62 7.42
N LEU A 72 4.51 -1.21 6.29
CA LEU A 72 4.91 0.02 5.60
C LEU A 72 4.62 1.28 6.43
N LEU A 73 3.43 1.38 7.04
CA LEU A 73 3.06 2.51 7.88
C LEU A 73 3.90 2.58 9.18
N LYS A 74 4.28 1.44 9.75
CA LYS A 74 5.28 1.38 10.84
C LYS A 74 6.64 1.92 10.41
N SER A 75 7.07 1.66 9.18
CA SER A 75 8.34 2.20 8.65
C SER A 75 8.35 3.73 8.55
N LEU A 76 7.18 4.35 8.35
CA LEU A 76 6.97 5.80 8.37
C LEU A 76 6.82 6.38 9.78
N LYS A 77 6.97 5.56 10.84
CA LYS A 77 6.74 5.93 12.24
C LYS A 77 5.30 6.37 12.54
N LEU A 78 4.33 5.99 11.71
CA LEU A 78 2.92 6.31 11.94
C LEU A 78 2.25 5.38 12.94
N PHE A 79 2.84 4.21 13.19
CA PHE A 79 2.42 3.27 14.22
C PHE A 79 3.63 2.70 14.95
N ASP A 80 3.44 2.42 16.23
CA ASP A 80 4.44 1.79 17.10
C ASP A 80 3.73 0.90 18.14
N SER A 81 4.44 0.44 19.17
CA SER A 81 3.87 -0.42 20.21
C SER A 81 2.77 0.26 21.04
N ASN A 82 2.74 1.59 21.06
CA ASN A 82 1.81 2.40 21.87
C ASN A 82 0.68 2.99 21.02
N ASN A 83 0.81 2.93 19.69
CA ASN A 83 -0.16 3.42 18.74
C ASN A 83 -0.39 2.38 17.65
N SER A 84 -1.48 1.62 17.79
CA SER A 84 -1.94 0.65 16.80
C SER A 84 -2.92 1.27 15.81
N PHE A 85 -2.92 0.72 14.60
CA PHE A 85 -4.00 0.90 13.64
C PHE A 85 -5.06 -0.16 13.90
N ASP A 86 -6.31 0.25 14.16
CA ASP A 86 -7.41 -0.70 14.31
C ASP A 86 -7.80 -1.30 12.96
N THR A 87 -8.67 -2.32 12.98
CA THR A 87 -9.12 -3.01 11.77
C THR A 87 -9.70 -2.02 10.75
N PRO A 88 -9.23 -2.04 9.49
CA PRO A 88 -9.80 -1.22 8.43
C PRO A 88 -11.21 -1.65 8.08
N LEU A 89 -11.96 -0.77 7.41
CA LEU A 89 -13.26 -1.11 6.82
C LEU A 89 -13.13 -2.21 5.78
N LEU A 90 -12.10 -2.15 4.95
CA LEU A 90 -11.92 -3.04 3.81
C LEU A 90 -10.44 -3.24 3.50
N ASP A 91 -10.06 -4.50 3.30
CA ASP A 91 -8.85 -4.90 2.60
C ASP A 91 -9.26 -5.35 1.19
N THR A 92 -8.88 -4.59 0.17
CA THR A 92 -9.31 -4.87 -1.22
C THR A 92 -8.72 -6.16 -1.76
N ARG A 93 -7.54 -6.59 -1.29
CA ARG A 93 -6.93 -7.86 -1.70
C ARG A 93 -7.74 -9.03 -1.16
N LEU A 94 -8.14 -8.95 0.10
CA LEU A 94 -9.00 -9.97 0.71
C LEU A 94 -10.41 -9.97 0.09
N ALA A 95 -10.96 -8.79 -0.19
CA ALA A 95 -12.25 -8.66 -0.84
C ALA A 95 -12.25 -9.31 -2.22
N SER A 96 -11.20 -9.06 -3.01
CA SER A 96 -11.01 -9.71 -4.31
C SER A 96 -10.92 -11.23 -4.19
N TYR A 97 -10.13 -11.74 -3.25
CA TYR A 97 -10.03 -13.18 -3.01
C TYR A 97 -11.38 -13.84 -2.66
N LEU A 98 -12.28 -13.11 -1.97
CA LEU A 98 -13.62 -13.63 -1.66
C LEU A 98 -14.57 -13.61 -2.86
N LEU A 99 -14.39 -12.69 -3.81
CA LEU A 99 -15.20 -12.59 -5.02
C LEU A 99 -14.72 -13.58 -6.08
N GLU A 100 -13.41 -13.61 -6.32
CA GLU A 100 -12.75 -14.38 -7.37
C GLU A 100 -11.46 -15.01 -6.81
N PRO A 101 -11.55 -16.18 -6.17
CA PRO A 101 -10.40 -16.81 -5.50
C PRO A 101 -9.21 -17.13 -6.41
N ASP A 102 -9.48 -17.34 -7.71
CA ASP A 102 -8.47 -17.65 -8.71
C ASP A 102 -7.76 -16.40 -9.25
N PHE A 103 -8.32 -15.21 -9.05
CA PHE A 103 -7.69 -13.96 -9.47
C PHE A 103 -6.60 -13.54 -8.49
N ARG A 104 -5.38 -13.39 -9.00
CA ARG A 104 -4.21 -12.96 -8.20
C ARG A 104 -4.13 -11.43 -8.15
N ALA A 105 -4.88 -10.85 -7.22
CA ALA A 105 -4.85 -9.44 -6.85
C ALA A 105 -3.57 -9.05 -6.08
N GLU A 106 -2.39 -9.21 -6.69
CA GLU A 106 -1.10 -8.96 -6.04
C GLU A 106 -0.74 -7.47 -5.97
N THR A 107 -1.17 -6.69 -6.95
CA THR A 107 -0.86 -5.27 -7.09
C THR A 107 -2.13 -4.44 -7.24
N LEU A 108 -2.01 -3.13 -7.04
CA LEU A 108 -3.15 -2.22 -7.21
C LEU A 108 -3.47 -2.04 -8.71
N GLU A 109 -2.46 -2.13 -9.56
CA GLU A 109 -2.52 -2.08 -11.01
C GLU A 109 -3.36 -3.25 -11.53
N ASN A 110 -3.06 -4.48 -11.11
CA ASN A 110 -3.86 -5.67 -11.49
C ASN A 110 -5.33 -5.50 -11.07
N MET A 111 -5.58 -4.95 -9.87
CA MET A 111 -6.94 -4.68 -9.38
C MET A 111 -7.67 -3.63 -10.19
N ALA A 112 -6.98 -2.54 -10.57
CA ALA A 112 -7.54 -1.45 -11.34
C ALA A 112 -7.86 -1.88 -12.77
N GLU A 113 -6.99 -2.67 -13.39
CA GLU A 113 -7.23 -3.27 -14.70
C GLU A 113 -8.44 -4.22 -14.64
N HIS A 114 -8.43 -5.19 -13.73
CA HIS A 114 -9.45 -6.24 -13.67
C HIS A 114 -10.84 -5.72 -13.29
N TYR A 115 -10.95 -4.86 -12.28
CA TYR A 115 -12.26 -4.41 -11.77
C TYR A 115 -12.75 -3.08 -12.35
N LEU A 116 -11.86 -2.23 -12.85
CA LEU A 116 -12.19 -0.87 -13.30
C LEU A 116 -11.87 -0.62 -14.78
N ASP A 117 -11.27 -1.60 -15.49
CA ASP A 117 -10.81 -1.46 -16.87
C ASP A 117 -9.86 -0.26 -17.06
N ILE A 118 -9.05 0.02 -16.02
CA ILE A 118 -8.02 1.05 -16.06
C ILE A 118 -6.71 0.38 -16.46
N GLN A 119 -6.26 0.66 -17.67
CA GLN A 119 -5.01 0.13 -18.20
C GLN A 119 -3.82 0.80 -17.51
N PRO A 120 -2.77 0.05 -17.12
CA PRO A 120 -1.53 0.65 -16.65
C PRO A 120 -0.86 1.45 -17.78
N ASP A 121 -0.21 2.57 -17.45
CA ASP A 121 0.56 3.33 -18.43
C ASP A 121 1.66 2.44 -19.03
N GLU A 122 1.66 2.27 -20.35
CA GLU A 122 2.56 1.36 -21.09
C GLU A 122 4.06 1.60 -20.79
N ASP A 123 4.41 2.83 -20.38
CA ASP A 123 5.78 3.24 -20.05
C ASP A 123 6.32 2.65 -18.72
N ASN A 124 5.47 2.05 -17.88
CA ASN A 124 5.86 1.42 -16.60
C ASN A 124 5.96 -0.11 -16.65
N LEU A 125 5.76 -0.72 -17.83
CA LEU A 125 5.98 -2.14 -18.03
C LEU A 125 7.48 -2.43 -18.09
N CYS A 126 8.13 -2.45 -16.91
CA CYS A 126 9.41 -3.13 -16.77
C CYS A 126 9.21 -4.59 -17.19
N GLU A 127 9.79 -4.93 -18.34
CA GLU A 127 9.89 -6.27 -18.87
C GLU A 127 10.30 -7.29 -17.79
N ASN A 128 9.70 -8.48 -17.87
CA ASN A 128 10.10 -9.74 -17.22
C ASN A 128 9.49 -10.06 -15.85
N GLU A 129 8.17 -10.15 -15.74
CA GLU A 129 7.60 -11.24 -14.96
C GLU A 129 7.42 -12.45 -15.89
N ALA A 130 8.32 -13.43 -15.75
CA ALA A 130 8.17 -14.71 -16.43
C ALA A 130 6.79 -15.29 -16.08
N LYS A 131 5.91 -15.41 -17.07
CA LYS A 131 4.60 -16.04 -16.88
C LYS A 131 4.84 -17.47 -16.38
N GLN A 132 4.45 -17.72 -15.13
CA GLN A 132 4.54 -19.04 -14.53
C GLN A 132 3.74 -20.04 -15.38
N GLY A 133 4.42 -20.89 -16.15
CA GLY A 133 3.78 -21.89 -17.01
C GLY A 133 4.46 -22.19 -18.34
N GLU A 134 5.43 -21.38 -18.80
CA GLU A 134 6.24 -21.77 -19.96
C GLU A 134 7.29 -22.81 -19.54
N LEU A 135 6.99 -24.08 -19.82
CA LEU A 135 7.95 -25.16 -19.84
C LEU A 135 8.87 -24.94 -21.04
N ASP A 136 10.15 -24.65 -20.79
CA ASP A 136 11.20 -24.75 -21.79
C ASP A 136 11.30 -26.22 -22.24
N LEU A 137 10.68 -26.52 -23.39
CA LEU A 137 10.84 -27.80 -24.06
C LEU A 137 12.17 -27.76 -24.81
N LEU A 138 13.23 -28.25 -24.16
CA LEU A 138 14.48 -28.62 -24.80
C LEU A 138 14.28 -29.75 -25.83
#